data_AF-A0A2L2SY18-F1
#
_entry.id   AF-A0A2L2SY18-F1
#
_cell.length_a   1.000
_cell.length_b   1.000
_cell.length_c   1.000
_cell.angle_alpha   90.00
_cell.angle_beta   90.00
_cell.angle_gamma   90.00
#
_symmetry.space_group_name_H-M   'P 1'
#
loop_
_entity.id
_entity.type
_entity.pdbx_description
1 polymer ?
#
loop_
_entity_poly.entity_id
_entity_poly.type
_entity_poly.pdbx_seq_one_letter_code
_entity_poly.pdbx_strand_id
1 'polypeptide(L)'
;MKLSLFLSAIGVSGTLADFTVFMTHHTSPATDFKNYQIHDATPRTWDEMKKMKRWAEKSDVSGSKVGVRCKGSGCGYMGPVRDIEQLEMHFTNNPLYHWTIYKDRNWGMYGRDGVKYGECEITTGNDFTVVSENDKVVGHRKFKCRTRFTAAQIASRN
;
A
#
# COMPACT_ATOMS: atom_id res chain seq x y z
N MET A 1 35.93 -23.97 35.83
CA MET A 1 35.42 -23.88 34.44
C MET A 1 34.03 -23.28 34.46
N LYS A 2 33.84 -22.07 33.91
CA LYS A 2 32.51 -21.47 33.67
C LYS A 2 32.20 -21.59 32.19
N LEU A 3 31.19 -22.39 31.85
CA LEU A 3 30.72 -22.57 30.48
C LEU A 3 29.62 -21.54 30.23
N SER A 4 29.93 -20.47 29.49
CA SER A 4 28.93 -19.50 29.04
C SER A 4 28.19 -20.07 27.83
N LEU A 5 26.88 -20.34 27.97
CA LEU A 5 26.00 -20.56 26.83
C LEU A 5 25.71 -19.21 26.16
N PHE A 6 26.15 -19.06 24.92
CA PHE A 6 25.62 -18.04 24.03
C PHE A 6 24.29 -18.56 23.47
N LEU A 7 23.18 -17.92 23.85
CA LEU A 7 21.91 -18.07 23.11
C LEU A 7 22.07 -17.37 21.77
N SER A 8 22.20 -18.15 20.70
CA SER A 8 22.03 -17.66 19.34
C SER A 8 20.56 -17.27 19.14
N ALA A 9 20.28 -15.99 18.98
CA ALA A 9 18.99 -15.54 18.50
C ALA A 9 18.79 -16.07 17.06
N ILE A 10 17.88 -17.02 16.89
CA ILE A 10 17.45 -17.48 15.57
C ILE A 10 16.67 -16.32 14.95
N GLY A 11 17.36 -15.49 14.16
CA GLY A 11 16.73 -14.52 13.28
C GLY A 11 15.89 -15.29 12.27
N VAL A 12 14.57 -15.26 12.42
CA VAL A 12 13.66 -15.73 11.37
C VAL A 12 13.85 -14.80 10.18
N SER A 13 14.65 -15.21 9.20
CA SER A 13 14.64 -14.63 7.86
C SER A 13 13.31 -14.97 7.18
N GLY A 14 12.24 -14.37 7.67
CA GLY A 14 11.00 -14.26 6.90
C GLY A 14 11.34 -13.40 5.69
N THR A 15 11.07 -13.89 4.49
CA THR A 15 11.13 -13.09 3.27
C THR A 15 10.39 -11.78 3.52
N LEU A 16 11.08 -10.64 3.41
CA LEU A 16 10.42 -9.33 3.44
C LEU A 16 9.39 -9.33 2.31
N ALA A 17 8.11 -9.23 2.68
CA ALA A 17 7.05 -9.05 1.73
C ALA A 17 6.96 -7.55 1.45
N ASP A 18 7.39 -7.17 0.25
CA ASP A 18 7.31 -5.79 -0.22
C ASP A 18 6.01 -5.63 -1.01
N PHE A 19 5.23 -4.60 -0.69
CA PHE A 19 4.19 -4.12 -1.59
C PHE A 19 4.40 -2.65 -1.92
N THR A 20 3.89 -2.25 -3.07
CA THR A 20 3.91 -0.87 -3.52
C THR A 20 2.49 -0.33 -3.55
N VAL A 21 2.28 0.83 -2.92
CA VAL A 21 1.04 1.59 -2.95
C VAL A 21 1.04 2.50 -4.18
N PHE A 22 0.00 2.39 -4.99
CA PHE A 22 -0.25 3.27 -6.12
C PHE A 22 -1.56 4.02 -5.91
N MET A 23 -1.62 5.26 -6.41
CA MET A 23 -2.88 5.89 -6.75
C MET A 23 -3.08 5.73 -8.25
N THR A 24 -4.17 5.11 -8.65
CA THR A 24 -4.46 4.83 -10.04
C THR A 24 -5.55 5.73 -10.58
N HIS A 25 -5.49 6.00 -11.88
CA HIS A 25 -6.53 6.68 -12.64
C HIS A 25 -6.99 5.73 -13.75
N HIS A 26 -8.26 5.38 -13.68
CA HIS A 26 -8.95 4.54 -14.65
C HIS A 26 -9.74 5.45 -15.57
N THR A 27 -9.52 5.29 -16.87
CA THR A 27 -10.19 6.08 -17.91
C THR A 27 -10.70 5.15 -19.01
N SER A 28 -11.98 5.31 -19.35
CA SER A 28 -12.64 4.69 -20.50
C SER A 28 -13.78 5.62 -20.96
N PRO A 29 -14.45 5.34 -22.09
CA PRO A 29 -15.62 6.12 -22.49
C PRO A 29 -16.75 6.16 -21.44
N ALA A 30 -16.85 5.13 -20.60
CA ALA A 30 -17.93 4.99 -19.61
C ALA A 30 -17.52 5.37 -18.17
N THR A 31 -16.22 5.42 -17.87
CA THR A 31 -15.73 5.59 -16.50
C THR A 31 -14.49 6.48 -16.44
N ASP A 32 -14.47 7.37 -15.46
CA ASP A 32 -13.31 8.18 -15.09
C ASP A 32 -13.25 8.25 -13.56
N PHE A 33 -12.31 7.52 -12.96
CA PHE A 33 -12.19 7.48 -11.50
C PHE A 33 -10.77 7.19 -11.03
N LYS A 34 -10.51 7.58 -9.79
CA LYS A 34 -9.25 7.36 -9.09
C LYS A 34 -9.45 6.44 -7.89
N ASN A 35 -8.47 5.60 -7.60
CA ASN A 35 -8.47 4.74 -6.42
C ASN A 35 -7.04 4.45 -5.96
N TYR A 36 -6.92 3.82 -4.79
CA TYR A 36 -5.68 3.25 -4.32
C TYR A 36 -5.63 1.76 -4.66
N GLN A 37 -4.43 1.29 -5.00
CA GLN A 37 -4.11 -0.10 -5.20
C GLN A 37 -2.79 -0.43 -4.54
N ILE A 38 -2.64 -1.70 -4.14
CA ILE A 38 -1.38 -2.22 -3.63
C ILE A 38 -0.96 -3.42 -4.47
N HIS A 39 0.33 -3.54 -4.71
CA HIS A 39 0.87 -4.52 -5.63
C HIS A 39 2.15 -5.14 -5.07
N ASP A 40 2.26 -6.46 -5.14
CA ASP A 40 3.53 -7.17 -4.93
C ASP A 40 4.46 -6.94 -6.13
N ALA A 41 3.89 -6.87 -7.33
CA ALA A 41 4.58 -6.55 -8.57
C ALA A 41 3.72 -5.64 -9.45
N THR A 42 4.37 -4.70 -10.14
CA THR A 42 3.72 -3.78 -11.07
C THR A 42 3.04 -4.55 -12.22
N PRO A 43 1.74 -4.34 -12.48
CA PRO A 43 1.04 -5.03 -13.56
C PRO A 43 1.58 -4.59 -14.92
N ARG A 44 1.68 -5.54 -15.84
CA ARG A 44 2.16 -5.34 -17.21
C ARG A 44 1.06 -5.56 -18.25
N THR A 45 0.02 -6.31 -17.90
CA THR A 45 -1.07 -6.66 -18.82
C THR A 45 -2.44 -6.23 -18.29
N TRP A 46 -3.40 -6.09 -19.18
CA TRP A 46 -4.78 -5.78 -18.80
C TRP A 46 -5.42 -6.89 -17.95
N ASP A 47 -5.08 -8.15 -18.24
CA ASP A 47 -5.58 -9.29 -17.48
C ASP A 47 -5.03 -9.35 -16.06
N GLU A 48 -3.77 -8.96 -15.85
CA GLU A 48 -3.23 -8.73 -14.50
C GLU A 48 -3.96 -7.56 -13.83
N MET A 49 -4.18 -6.46 -14.56
CA MET A 49 -4.80 -5.26 -14.03
C MET A 49 -6.23 -5.50 -13.53
N LYS A 50 -7.03 -6.29 -14.26
CA LYS A 50 -8.41 -6.63 -13.88
C LYS A 50 -8.50 -7.42 -12.56
N LYS A 51 -7.44 -8.13 -12.18
CA LYS A 51 -7.39 -8.94 -10.95
C LYS A 51 -7.03 -8.10 -9.71
N MET A 52 -6.57 -6.87 -9.90
CA MET A 52 -6.13 -6.03 -8.80
C MET A 52 -7.33 -5.42 -8.06
N LYS A 53 -7.29 -5.52 -6.73
CA LYS A 53 -8.29 -4.92 -5.87
C LYS A 53 -8.09 -3.41 -5.79
N ARG A 54 -9.22 -2.70 -5.66
CA ARG A 54 -9.30 -1.25 -5.68
C ARG A 54 -9.89 -0.77 -4.37
N TRP A 55 -9.29 0.25 -3.77
CA TRP A 55 -9.79 0.87 -2.55
C TRP A 55 -10.06 2.35 -2.82
N ALA A 56 -11.29 2.78 -2.56
CA ALA A 56 -11.66 4.18 -2.72
C ALA A 56 -10.91 5.05 -1.72
N GLU A 57 -10.58 6.27 -2.15
CA GLU A 57 -10.20 7.33 -1.22
C GLU A 57 -11.43 7.70 -0.36
N LYS A 58 -11.22 7.94 0.92
CA LYS A 58 -12.25 8.33 1.89
C LYS A 58 -11.73 9.42 2.81
N SER A 59 -12.64 10.26 3.29
CA SER A 59 -12.34 11.22 4.37
C SER A 59 -12.11 10.54 5.72
N ASP A 60 -12.64 9.33 5.90
CA ASP A 60 -12.54 8.53 7.12
C ASP A 60 -12.56 7.03 6.80
N VAL A 61 -11.64 6.29 7.41
CA VAL A 61 -11.48 4.83 7.30
C VAL A 61 -11.50 4.15 8.69
N SER A 62 -11.97 4.87 9.72
CA SER A 62 -12.15 4.32 11.05
C SER A 62 -13.31 3.30 11.13
N GLY A 63 -13.32 2.50 12.19
CA GLY A 63 -14.31 1.44 12.37
C GLY A 63 -14.15 0.34 11.32
N SER A 64 -15.20 0.10 10.53
CA SER A 64 -15.26 -0.93 9.49
C SER A 64 -15.19 -0.38 8.05
N LYS A 65 -14.84 0.90 7.88
CA LYS A 65 -14.88 1.60 6.59
C LYS A 65 -13.66 1.25 5.73
N VAL A 66 -13.82 0.26 4.85
CA VAL A 66 -12.80 -0.15 3.87
C VAL A 66 -12.47 0.98 2.90
N GLY A 67 -11.18 1.32 2.77
CA GLY A 67 -10.70 2.39 1.90
C GLY A 67 -9.33 2.90 2.32
N VAL A 68 -8.96 4.05 1.75
CA VAL A 68 -7.73 4.77 2.09
C VAL A 68 -8.06 6.22 2.39
N ARG A 69 -7.60 6.74 3.54
CA ARG A 69 -7.63 8.16 3.87
C ARG A 69 -6.25 8.75 3.68
N CYS A 70 -6.16 9.85 2.94
CA CYS A 70 -4.93 10.59 2.77
C CYS A 70 -5.03 11.96 3.45
N LYS A 71 -3.94 12.39 4.09
CA LYS A 71 -3.77 13.73 4.66
C LYS A 71 -2.51 14.38 4.10
N GLY A 72 -2.59 15.68 3.78
CA GLY A 72 -1.49 16.49 3.24
C GLY A 72 -1.75 16.95 1.80
N SER A 73 -0.99 17.93 1.32
CA SER A 73 -1.16 18.47 -0.04
C SER A 73 -0.70 17.48 -1.14
N GLY A 74 0.04 16.43 -0.76
CA GLY A 74 0.48 15.37 -1.68
C GLY A 74 -0.60 14.34 -2.05
N CYS A 75 -1.81 14.42 -1.49
CA CYS A 75 -2.85 13.40 -1.64
C CYS A 75 -3.51 13.33 -3.02
N GLY A 76 -3.30 14.34 -3.87
CA GLY A 76 -3.80 14.29 -5.23
C GLY A 76 -3.21 13.14 -6.06
N TYR A 77 -3.89 12.76 -7.14
CA TYR A 77 -3.44 11.76 -8.10
C TYR A 77 -1.97 11.95 -8.51
N MET A 78 -1.63 13.15 -9.00
CA MET A 78 -0.24 13.55 -9.28
C MET A 78 0.36 14.44 -8.18
N GLY A 79 -0.25 14.45 -6.99
CA GLY A 79 0.25 15.22 -5.87
C GLY A 79 1.66 14.76 -5.46
N PRO A 80 2.56 15.68 -5.08
CA PRO A 80 3.92 15.35 -4.67
C PRO A 80 3.89 14.46 -3.43
N VAL A 81 4.35 13.21 -3.57
CA VAL A 81 4.27 12.19 -2.51
C VAL A 81 4.92 12.66 -1.20
N ARG A 82 6.01 13.43 -1.30
CA ARG A 82 6.70 14.03 -0.15
C ARG A 82 5.82 14.93 0.71
N ASP A 83 4.70 15.42 0.17
CA ASP A 83 3.77 16.32 0.86
C ASP A 83 2.53 15.57 1.40
N ILE A 84 2.52 14.23 1.33
CA ILE A 84 1.61 13.40 2.11
C ILE A 84 2.08 13.43 3.57
N GLU A 85 1.21 13.80 4.51
CA GLU A 85 1.52 13.73 5.95
C GLU A 85 1.19 12.35 6.52
N GLN A 86 0.04 11.80 6.11
CA GLN A 86 -0.46 10.51 6.57
C GLN A 86 -1.17 9.79 5.43
N LEU A 87 -0.94 8.48 5.34
CA LEU A 87 -1.74 7.59 4.51
C LEU A 87 -2.29 6.46 5.39
N GLU A 88 -3.57 6.53 5.70
CA GLU A 88 -4.27 5.55 6.52
C GLU A 88 -5.06 4.60 5.61
N MET A 89 -4.91 3.30 5.82
CA MET A 89 -5.42 2.25 4.96
C MET A 89 -6.20 1.25 5.81
N HIS A 90 -7.45 0.98 5.45
CA HIS A 90 -8.26 -0.06 6.05
C HIS A 90 -8.75 -1.01 4.96
N PHE A 91 -8.35 -2.27 5.03
CA PHE A 91 -8.61 -3.25 3.97
C PHE A 91 -9.60 -4.34 4.37
N THR A 92 -9.58 -4.78 5.62
CA THR A 92 -10.50 -5.78 6.19
C THR A 92 -10.42 -5.77 7.72
N ASN A 93 -11.47 -6.28 8.37
CA ASN A 93 -11.54 -6.46 9.83
C ASN A 93 -11.17 -7.88 10.29
N ASN A 94 -11.15 -8.86 9.38
CA ASN A 94 -10.82 -10.25 9.72
C ASN A 94 -10.02 -10.95 8.61
N PRO A 95 -8.69 -11.11 8.77
CA PRO A 95 -7.87 -10.51 9.82
C PRO A 95 -7.87 -8.98 9.74
N LEU A 96 -7.56 -8.27 10.83
CA LEU A 96 -7.50 -6.81 10.80
C LEU A 96 -6.29 -6.33 9.99
N TYR A 97 -6.56 -5.68 8.86
CA TYR A 97 -5.58 -4.99 8.03
C TYR A 97 -5.88 -3.50 8.03
N HIS A 98 -5.40 -2.82 9.06
CA HIS A 98 -5.52 -1.38 9.25
C HIS A 98 -4.17 -0.80 9.64
N TRP A 99 -3.63 0.07 8.79
CA TRP A 99 -2.33 0.69 9.02
C TRP A 99 -2.32 2.16 8.62
N THR A 100 -1.44 2.93 9.25
CA THR A 100 -1.16 4.31 8.87
C THR A 100 0.34 4.48 8.63
N ILE A 101 0.67 5.06 7.48
CA ILE A 101 2.02 5.51 7.14
C ILE A 101 2.14 6.97 7.59
N TYR A 102 3.20 7.30 8.34
CA TYR A 102 3.38 8.60 8.98
C TYR A 102 4.65 9.30 8.52
N LYS A 103 4.53 10.51 7.94
CA LYS A 103 5.69 11.33 7.54
C LYS A 103 6.60 11.68 8.72
N ASP A 104 6.00 12.09 9.83
CA ASP A 104 6.68 12.47 11.08
C ASP A 104 7.34 11.30 11.81
N ARG A 105 7.11 10.06 11.35
CA ARG A 105 7.74 8.83 11.87
C ARG A 105 8.63 8.17 10.82
N ASN A 106 9.27 9.00 9.99
CA ASN A 106 10.14 8.57 8.89
C ASN A 106 9.47 7.52 7.98
N TRP A 107 8.19 7.77 7.65
CA TRP A 107 7.37 6.89 6.80
C TRP A 107 7.18 5.46 7.34
N GLY A 108 7.27 5.29 8.65
CA GLY A 108 6.92 4.03 9.30
C GLY A 108 5.43 3.69 9.14
N MET A 109 5.13 2.41 8.92
CA MET A 109 3.77 1.88 8.81
C MET A 109 3.35 1.26 10.15
N TYR A 110 2.33 1.85 10.79
CA TYR A 110 1.88 1.48 12.14
C TYR A 110 0.46 0.95 12.13
N GLY A 111 0.18 -0.06 12.95
CA GLY A 111 -1.17 -0.57 13.18
C GLY A 111 -1.96 0.32 14.14
N ARG A 112 -3.25 0.00 14.31
CA ARG A 112 -4.13 0.64 15.33
C ARG A 112 -3.67 0.40 16.76
N ASP A 113 -2.88 -0.64 16.98
CA ASP A 113 -2.23 -1.00 18.24
C ASP A 113 -0.98 -0.16 18.54
N GLY A 114 -0.58 0.73 17.62
CA GLY A 114 0.64 1.53 17.74
C GLY A 114 1.93 0.76 17.46
N VAL A 115 1.85 -0.52 17.08
CA VAL A 115 3.01 -1.34 16.73
C VAL A 115 3.42 -1.04 15.28
N LYS A 116 4.73 -1.01 15.03
CA LYS A 116 5.28 -0.85 13.69
C LYS A 116 5.25 -2.18 12.93
N TYR A 117 4.57 -2.22 11.78
CA TYR A 117 4.42 -3.41 10.95
C TYR A 117 5.24 -3.37 9.66
N GLY A 118 5.83 -2.22 9.34
CA GLY A 118 6.68 -2.08 8.18
C GLY A 118 7.39 -0.74 8.11
N GLU A 119 8.32 -0.66 7.17
CA GLU A 119 9.01 0.56 6.77
C GLU A 119 8.57 0.90 5.36
N CYS A 120 8.12 2.13 5.13
CA CYS A 120 7.83 2.59 3.79
C CYS A 120 8.83 3.65 3.36
N GLU A 121 9.05 3.75 2.06
CA GLU A 121 9.88 4.77 1.44
C GLU A 121 9.09 5.47 0.33
N ILE A 122 9.30 6.77 0.21
CA ILE A 122 8.87 7.50 -0.99
C ILE A 122 9.69 6.96 -2.14
N THR A 123 9.02 6.65 -3.23
CA THR A 123 9.69 6.28 -4.47
C THR A 123 9.26 7.25 -5.55
N THR A 124 10.22 7.73 -6.32
CA THR A 124 9.98 8.59 -7.49
C THR A 124 10.16 7.75 -8.75
N GLY A 125 9.23 7.88 -9.70
CA GLY A 125 9.24 7.10 -10.95
C GLY A 125 8.72 5.66 -10.78
N ASN A 126 8.83 4.87 -11.86
CA ASN A 126 8.27 3.52 -11.99
C ASN A 126 6.74 3.46 -11.81
N ASP A 127 6.08 4.49 -12.31
CA ASP A 127 4.66 4.45 -12.63
C ASP A 127 4.40 3.39 -13.70
N PHE A 128 3.15 2.96 -13.80
CA PHE A 128 2.75 2.03 -14.83
C PHE A 128 1.63 2.61 -15.68
N THR A 129 1.55 2.12 -16.92
CA THR A 129 0.42 2.35 -17.79
C THR A 129 0.05 1.02 -18.42
N VAL A 130 -1.21 0.63 -18.28
CA VAL A 130 -1.79 -0.54 -18.94
C VAL A 130 -2.98 -0.07 -19.75
N VAL A 131 -3.04 -0.49 -21.01
CA VAL A 131 -4.07 -0.10 -21.98
C VAL A 131 -4.72 -1.35 -22.56
N SER A 132 -6.02 -1.30 -22.84
CA SER A 132 -6.77 -2.33 -23.56
C SER A 132 -7.87 -1.66 -24.37
N GLU A 133 -7.85 -1.73 -25.70
CA GLU A 133 -8.84 -1.11 -26.61
C GLU A 133 -9.26 0.32 -26.19
N ASN A 134 -10.32 0.44 -25.39
CA ASN A 134 -10.92 1.70 -24.94
C ASN A 134 -10.60 2.06 -23.47
N ASP A 135 -9.89 1.20 -22.75
CA ASP A 135 -9.57 1.38 -21.35
C ASP A 135 -8.09 1.69 -21.13
N LYS A 136 -7.82 2.57 -20.17
CA LYS A 136 -6.47 2.92 -19.72
C LYS A 136 -6.45 2.98 -18.20
N VAL A 137 -5.43 2.36 -17.61
CA VAL A 137 -5.08 2.55 -16.21
C VAL A 137 -3.67 3.06 -16.12
N VAL A 138 -3.52 4.22 -15.48
CA VAL A 138 -2.22 4.77 -15.12
C VAL A 138 -2.09 4.70 -13.61
N GLY A 139 -1.00 4.13 -13.12
CA GLY A 139 -0.71 4.03 -11.69
C GLY A 139 0.47 4.91 -11.31
N HIS A 140 0.21 5.93 -10.49
CA HIS A 140 1.25 6.74 -9.88
C HIS A 140 1.69 6.15 -8.55
N ARG A 141 2.98 5.84 -8.46
CA ARG A 141 3.54 5.26 -7.25
C ARG A 141 3.53 6.27 -6.10
N LYS A 142 3.13 5.81 -4.92
CA LYS A 142 3.16 6.60 -3.68
C LYS A 142 4.25 6.05 -2.75
N PHE A 143 4.06 4.86 -2.22
CA PHE A 143 4.98 4.26 -1.26
C PHE A 143 5.43 2.88 -1.71
N LYS A 144 6.69 2.54 -1.46
CA LYS A 144 7.13 1.15 -1.40
C LYS A 144 7.29 0.77 0.06
N CYS A 145 6.62 -0.28 0.50
CA CYS A 145 6.58 -0.71 1.90
C CYS A 145 7.19 -2.10 2.05
N ARG A 146 8.18 -2.22 2.95
CA ARG A 146 8.78 -3.49 3.37
C ARG A 146 8.09 -3.95 4.63
N THR A 147 7.41 -5.09 4.56
CA THR A 147 6.55 -5.57 5.64
C THR A 147 6.63 -7.10 5.70
N ARG A 148 5.85 -7.73 6.60
CA ARG A 148 5.64 -9.19 6.60
C ARG A 148 4.39 -9.64 5.82
N PHE A 149 3.65 -8.69 5.26
CA PHE A 149 2.39 -8.91 4.55
C PHE A 149 2.55 -8.64 3.05
N THR A 150 2.05 -9.54 2.21
CA THR A 150 2.00 -9.33 0.75
C THR A 150 0.72 -8.60 0.36
N ALA A 151 0.73 -7.91 -0.79
CA ALA A 151 -0.46 -7.36 -1.41
C ALA A 151 -1.50 -8.46 -1.67
N ALA A 152 -1.08 -9.65 -2.10
CA ALA A 152 -1.98 -10.79 -2.27
C ALA A 152 -2.68 -11.20 -0.96
N GLN A 153 -1.97 -11.28 0.16
CA GLN A 153 -2.58 -11.56 1.48
C GLN A 153 -3.63 -10.52 1.84
N ILE A 154 -3.30 -9.24 1.65
CA ILE A 154 -4.21 -8.13 1.93
C ILE A 154 -5.44 -8.13 1.00
N ALA A 155 -5.24 -8.44 -0.28
CA ALA A 155 -6.29 -8.41 -1.28
C ALA A 155 -7.25 -9.61 -1.21
N SER A 156 -6.73 -10.80 -0.86
CA SER A 156 -7.44 -12.09 -0.89
C SER A 156 -8.58 -12.27 0.12
N ARG A 157 -8.78 -11.31 1.04
CA ARG A 157 -9.75 -11.42 2.13
C ARG A 157 -10.74 -10.25 2.10
N ASN A 158 -11.75 -10.33 1.21
CA ASN A 158 -13.06 -9.69 1.35
C ASN A 158 -14.13 -10.59 0.72
#